data_AF-A0A844MGV1-F1
#
_entry.id   AF-A0A844MGV1-F1
#
_cell.length_a   1.000
_cell.length_b   1.000
_cell.length_c   1.000
_cell.angle_alpha   90.00
_cell.angle_beta   90.00
_cell.angle_gamma   90.00
#
_symmetry.space_group_name_H-M   'P 1'
#
loop_
_entity.id
_entity.type
_entity.pdbx_description
1 polymer ?
#
loop_
_entity_poly.entity_id
_entity_poly.type
_entity_poly.pdbx_seq_one_letter_code
_entity_poly.pdbx_strand_id
1 'polypeptide(L)'
;MQHLSKLLEIENSNLAWVLRLGLHGLRTQLQEALKMVQSDPGNTVCEELLRELDILLELANTQQLTYEKTTAPEKEDASWEDVLEPVATDSKLRPIYEPLLLDREFINYIGQYKFYSTSDTDLWHEVQNLLLRVPEKLAHTWREYLVKALSQIGAIEDKELYSSLPFTRHECIYPGLSGKVKAPGLWFSNRVGFDSRLMVERSGGELDFLAGVVSTCLKFIETDPCVNHALKSVDRFGIRSLSLESEKSKYITALVDRFRRVQATAENSDPAVALRARLDLDEAIHSLVYLPCSDRFSWWGKLQQETRRTLDQVVEKARQAGHQVQIRPLWGTYADVFNWSKDDLQLDIGGVPGEVSACLRVYAKIDDEVLPGRVLFRSS
;
A
#
# COMPACT_ATOMS: atom_id res chain seq x y z
N MET A 1 39.03 9.25 14.27
CA MET A 1 37.92 9.40 13.31
C MET A 1 38.35 9.64 11.85
N GLN A 2 39.59 9.36 11.43
CA GLN A 2 40.12 9.82 10.13
C GLN A 2 39.37 9.28 8.90
N HIS A 3 38.94 8.01 8.91
CA HIS A 3 38.20 7.42 7.79
C HIS A 3 36.77 7.95 7.66
N LEU A 4 36.17 8.41 8.76
CA LEU A 4 34.85 9.03 8.75
C LEU A 4 34.93 10.41 8.09
N SER A 5 35.92 11.25 8.48
CA SER A 5 36.18 12.55 7.81
C SER A 5 36.38 12.38 6.31
N LYS A 6 37.26 11.45 5.90
CA LYS A 6 37.52 11.18 4.48
C LYS A 6 36.28 10.75 3.71
N LEU A 7 35.40 9.96 4.33
CA LEU A 7 34.16 9.53 3.68
C LEU A 7 33.14 10.68 3.62
N LEU A 8 33.07 11.53 4.65
CA LEU A 8 32.22 12.71 4.69
C LEU A 8 32.63 13.80 3.70
N GLU A 9 33.91 13.85 3.31
CA GLU A 9 34.45 14.77 2.29
C GLU A 9 34.08 14.35 0.85
N ILE A 10 33.58 13.13 0.62
CA ILE A 10 33.22 12.67 -0.73
C ILE A 10 31.87 13.25 -1.14
N GLU A 11 31.87 14.21 -2.05
CA GLU A 11 30.67 14.79 -2.64
C GLU A 11 29.83 13.73 -3.40
N ASN A 12 28.50 13.85 -3.33
CA ASN A 12 27.54 12.98 -4.03
C ASN A 12 27.66 11.46 -3.72
N SER A 13 28.26 11.09 -2.60
CA SER A 13 28.29 9.70 -2.15
C SER A 13 27.08 9.37 -1.26
N ASN A 14 26.26 8.42 -1.70
CA ASN A 14 25.17 7.88 -0.87
C ASN A 14 25.69 7.30 0.46
N LEU A 15 26.91 6.75 0.48
CA LEU A 15 27.54 6.25 1.70
C LEU A 15 27.95 7.40 2.63
N ALA A 16 28.41 8.53 2.09
CA ALA A 16 28.68 9.73 2.87
C ALA A 16 27.38 10.33 3.44
N TRP A 17 26.30 10.32 2.66
CA TRP A 17 24.99 10.80 3.11
C TRP A 17 24.39 9.92 4.22
N VAL A 18 24.42 8.59 4.06
CA VAL A 18 24.01 7.64 5.11
C VAL A 18 24.85 7.83 6.36
N LEU A 19 26.17 8.03 6.21
CA LEU A 19 27.05 8.28 7.34
C LEU A 19 26.69 9.60 8.07
N ARG A 20 26.41 10.69 7.35
CA ARG A 20 25.96 11.97 7.97
C ARG A 20 24.71 11.78 8.81
N LEU A 21 23.70 11.10 8.27
CA LEU A 21 22.46 10.81 9.01
C LEU A 21 22.72 9.95 10.25
N GLY A 22 23.55 8.92 10.12
CA GLY A 22 23.92 8.05 11.24
C GLY A 22 24.62 8.82 12.37
N LEU A 23 25.56 9.71 12.03
CA LEU A 23 26.28 10.53 13.00
C LEU A 23 25.38 11.59 13.66
N HIS A 24 24.47 12.22 12.91
CA HIS A 24 23.47 13.13 13.49
C HIS A 24 22.51 12.41 14.45
N GLY A 25 22.06 11.20 14.11
CA GLY A 25 21.24 10.37 14.97
C GLY A 25 21.95 9.97 16.26
N LEU A 26 23.19 9.51 16.15
CA LEU A 26 24.03 9.14 17.30
C LEU A 26 24.27 10.34 18.23
N ARG A 27 24.62 11.50 17.67
CA ARG A 27 24.78 12.76 18.43
C ARG A 27 23.53 13.10 19.24
N THR A 28 22.36 13.04 18.60
CA THR A 28 21.08 13.38 19.25
C THR A 28 20.75 12.41 20.39
N GLN A 29 20.99 11.12 20.18
CA GLN A 29 20.77 10.09 21.21
C GLN A 29 21.70 10.26 22.42
N LEU A 30 22.98 10.57 22.18
CA LEU A 30 23.96 10.82 23.25
C LEU A 30 23.64 12.10 24.04
N GLN A 31 23.21 13.17 23.36
CA GLN A 31 22.76 14.40 24.01
C GLN A 31 21.53 14.17 24.90
N GLU A 32 20.59 13.35 24.46
CA GLU A 32 19.40 13.05 25.25
C GLU A 32 19.71 12.11 26.43
N ALA A 33 20.60 11.13 26.23
CA ALA A 33 21.08 10.26 27.30
C ALA A 33 21.80 11.05 28.41
N LEU A 34 22.63 12.04 28.05
CA LEU A 34 23.30 12.94 29.01
C LEU A 34 22.31 13.76 29.86
N LYS A 35 21.14 14.13 29.32
CA LYS A 35 20.11 14.85 30.08
C LYS A 35 19.38 13.95 31.08
N MET A 36 19.27 12.66 30.79
CA MET A 36 18.50 11.71 31.60
C MET A 36 19.29 11.11 32.76
N VAL A 37 20.63 11.12 32.73
CA VAL A 37 21.47 10.50 33.76
C VAL A 37 22.46 11.51 34.37
N GLN A 38 22.10 12.08 35.53
CA GLN A 38 22.87 13.15 36.18
C GLN A 38 24.23 12.72 36.79
N SER A 39 24.52 11.43 36.91
CA SER A 39 25.78 10.95 37.52
C SER A 39 26.21 9.61 36.92
N ASP A 40 26.49 9.60 35.61
CA ASP A 40 27.18 8.49 34.96
C ASP A 40 28.70 8.76 34.91
N PRO A 41 29.56 7.80 35.28
CA PRO A 41 31.02 7.97 35.21
C PRO A 41 31.54 8.21 33.78
N GLY A 42 30.74 7.92 32.75
CA GLY A 42 31.03 8.17 31.34
C GLY A 42 30.58 9.54 30.83
N ASN A 43 29.96 10.40 31.64
CA ASN A 43 29.43 11.70 31.20
C ASN A 43 30.51 12.58 30.56
N THR A 44 31.69 12.67 31.16
CA THR A 44 32.81 13.46 30.63
C THR A 44 33.31 12.94 29.28
N VAL A 45 33.40 11.62 29.14
CA VAL A 45 33.80 10.96 27.88
C VAL A 45 32.72 11.16 26.80
N CYS A 46 31.45 11.14 27.19
CA CYS A 46 30.33 11.39 26.28
C CYS A 46 30.31 12.84 25.77
N GLU A 47 30.61 13.82 26.63
CA GLU A 47 30.75 15.22 26.23
C GLU A 47 31.92 15.45 25.26
N GLU A 48 33.06 14.78 25.49
CA GLU A 48 34.20 14.81 24.56
C GLU A 48 33.85 14.20 23.21
N LEU A 49 33.17 13.05 23.21
CA LEU A 49 32.69 12.40 21.99
C LEU A 49 31.71 13.28 21.21
N LEU A 50 30.81 14.00 21.90
CA LEU A 50 29.90 14.95 21.26
C LEU A 50 30.65 16.09 20.56
N ARG A 51 31.70 16.63 21.19
CA ARG A 51 32.56 17.65 20.55
C ARG A 51 33.29 17.11 19.32
N GLU A 52 33.78 15.86 19.38
CA GLU A 52 34.40 15.24 18.20
C GLU A 52 33.40 15.07 17.05
N LEU A 53 32.15 14.71 17.36
CA LEU A 53 31.08 14.59 16.37
C LEU A 53 30.70 15.96 15.78
N ASP A 54 30.64 17.00 16.59
CA ASP A 54 30.37 18.38 16.13
C ASP A 54 31.43 18.85 15.13
N ILE A 55 32.71 18.67 15.45
CA ILE A 55 33.82 19.06 14.56
C ILE A 55 33.77 18.31 13.22
N LEU A 56 33.45 17.00 13.25
CA LEU A 56 33.34 16.19 12.03
C LEU A 56 32.18 16.61 11.13
N LEU A 57 31.07 17.04 11.74
CA LEU A 57 29.88 17.48 11.01
C LEU A 57 30.03 18.93 10.51
N GLU A 58 30.73 19.81 11.23
CA GLU A 58 31.01 21.18 10.80
C GLU A 58 32.01 21.25 9.64
N LEU A 59 33.11 20.48 9.69
CA LEU A 59 34.10 20.45 8.60
C LEU A 59 33.50 20.02 7.25
N ALA A 60 32.44 19.21 7.26
CA ALA A 60 31.73 18.78 6.07
C ALA A 60 30.82 19.86 5.45
N ASN A 61 30.47 20.92 6.20
CA ASN A 61 29.58 21.99 5.74
C ASN A 61 30.31 23.22 5.18
N THR A 62 31.57 23.45 5.57
CA THR A 62 32.29 24.71 5.27
C THR A 62 32.78 24.84 3.82
N GLN A 63 32.79 23.78 3.01
CA GLN A 63 33.32 23.83 1.64
C GLN A 63 32.31 24.25 0.54
N GLN A 64 31.04 24.48 0.88
CA GLN A 64 30.02 24.91 -0.10
C GLN A 64 29.97 26.42 -0.38
N LEU A 65 30.79 27.26 0.28
CA LEU A 65 30.73 28.73 0.17
C LEU A 65 32.03 29.35 -0.38
N THR A 66 32.39 29.02 -1.62
CA THR A 66 33.35 29.84 -2.39
C THR A 66 32.99 29.84 -3.88
N TYR A 67 32.07 30.72 -4.30
CA TYR A 67 32.01 31.25 -5.67
C TYR A 67 31.54 32.73 -5.66
N GLU A 68 32.52 33.60 -5.92
CA GLU A 68 32.50 34.86 -6.68
C GLU A 68 31.41 35.94 -6.43
N LYS A 69 31.75 36.82 -5.48
CA LYS A 69 31.90 38.28 -5.62
C LYS A 69 31.42 38.91 -6.94
N THR A 70 30.26 39.56 -6.93
CA THR A 70 29.94 40.68 -7.84
C THR A 70 29.29 41.83 -7.04
N THR A 71 29.53 43.05 -7.48
CA THR A 71 29.63 44.32 -6.74
C THR A 71 28.34 45.10 -6.47
N ALA A 72 28.21 45.59 -5.22
CA ALA A 72 27.73 46.91 -4.74
C ALA A 72 26.25 47.37 -4.92
N PRO A 73 25.75 48.37 -4.15
CA PRO A 73 26.12 48.88 -2.82
C PRO A 73 24.97 48.91 -1.79
N GLU A 74 25.37 49.23 -0.56
CA GLU A 74 24.67 49.37 0.71
C GLU A 74 23.38 50.22 0.71
N LYS A 75 22.36 49.77 1.46
CA LYS A 75 21.88 50.47 2.67
C LYS A 75 20.76 49.73 3.44
N GLU A 76 21.00 49.69 4.76
CA GLU A 76 20.07 49.77 5.90
C GLU A 76 19.06 48.63 6.16
N ASP A 77 19.29 48.02 7.33
CA ASP A 77 18.31 47.53 8.31
C ASP A 77 17.26 46.51 7.88
N ALA A 78 17.56 45.23 8.13
CA ALA A 78 16.54 44.28 8.61
C ALA A 78 17.19 43.12 9.39
N SER A 79 16.87 43.08 10.69
CA SER A 79 16.63 41.89 11.51
C SER A 79 17.09 40.52 10.95
N TRP A 80 18.08 39.89 11.60
CA TRP A 80 18.49 38.50 11.35
C TRP A 80 17.66 37.46 12.14
N GLU A 81 16.41 37.76 12.46
CA GLU A 81 15.44 36.73 12.90
C GLU A 81 14.73 36.15 11.67
N ASP A 82 14.69 34.81 11.58
CA ASP A 82 14.11 33.95 10.52
C ASP A 82 14.99 33.56 9.32
N VAL A 83 15.99 32.69 9.53
CA VAL A 83 16.44 31.75 8.46
C VAL A 83 16.82 30.36 9.03
N LEU A 84 16.14 29.90 10.09
CA LEU A 84 16.29 28.53 10.60
C LEU A 84 14.93 27.84 10.84
N GLU A 85 13.95 28.11 9.98
CA GLU A 85 12.91 27.10 9.75
C GLU A 85 13.46 26.04 8.79
N PRO A 86 13.19 24.73 9.03
CA PRO A 86 13.44 23.75 8.00
C PRO A 86 12.62 24.17 6.77
N VAL A 87 13.24 24.21 5.59
CA VAL A 87 12.45 24.25 4.35
C VAL A 87 11.70 22.93 4.31
N ALA A 88 10.53 22.89 4.95
CA ALA A 88 9.47 22.02 4.53
C ALA A 88 9.36 22.31 3.05
N THR A 89 9.72 21.36 2.20
CA THR A 89 9.16 21.34 0.86
C THR A 89 7.67 21.20 1.09
N ASP A 90 6.98 22.34 1.25
CA ASP A 90 5.55 22.38 1.43
C ASP A 90 4.96 21.64 0.23
N SER A 91 4.44 20.44 0.51
CA SER A 91 3.78 19.63 -0.49
C SER A 91 2.67 20.49 -1.08
N LYS A 92 2.81 20.86 -2.35
CA LYS A 92 1.84 21.73 -3.05
C LYS A 92 0.46 21.07 -3.09
N LEU A 93 0.46 19.75 -3.03
CA LEU A 93 -0.74 18.93 -3.06
C LEU A 93 -1.44 18.81 -1.69
N ARG A 94 -0.72 18.92 -0.58
CA ARG A 94 -1.31 18.69 0.75
C ARG A 94 -2.51 19.61 1.05
N PRO A 95 -2.44 20.94 0.84
CA PRO A 95 -3.59 21.83 1.05
C PRO A 95 -4.80 21.49 0.16
N ILE A 96 -4.58 20.89 -1.02
CA ILE A 96 -5.65 20.47 -1.94
C ILE A 96 -6.40 19.24 -1.42
N TYR A 97 -5.69 18.36 -0.71
CA TYR A 97 -6.25 17.09 -0.23
C TYR A 97 -6.78 17.14 1.21
N GLU A 98 -6.41 18.12 2.02
CA GLU A 98 -6.98 18.28 3.37
C GLU A 98 -8.52 18.30 3.39
N PRO A 99 -9.23 18.97 2.45
CA PRO A 99 -10.68 18.91 2.37
C PRO A 99 -11.25 17.50 2.21
N LEU A 100 -10.54 16.58 1.55
CA LEU A 100 -10.94 15.18 1.39
C LEU A 100 -11.09 14.49 2.74
N LEU A 101 -10.17 14.76 3.68
CA LEU A 101 -10.17 14.15 5.01
C LEU A 101 -11.21 14.76 5.96
N LEU A 102 -11.83 15.88 5.57
CA LEU A 102 -12.92 16.53 6.32
C LEU A 102 -14.30 16.16 5.79
N ASP A 103 -14.36 15.48 4.64
CA ASP A 103 -15.61 15.09 4.01
C ASP A 103 -16.29 13.94 4.76
N ARG A 104 -17.50 14.20 5.24
CA ARG A 104 -18.25 13.26 6.09
C ARG A 104 -18.61 11.97 5.36
N GLU A 105 -18.89 12.03 4.06
CA GLU A 105 -19.24 10.85 3.28
C GLU A 105 -18.00 9.98 3.06
N PHE A 106 -16.86 10.60 2.72
CA PHE A 106 -15.59 9.94 2.51
C PHE A 106 -15.05 9.26 3.77
N ILE A 107 -15.08 9.95 4.92
CA ILE A 107 -14.63 9.41 6.23
C ILE A 107 -15.37 8.12 6.59
N ASN A 108 -16.64 7.95 6.20
CA ASN A 108 -17.39 6.72 6.47
C ASN A 108 -16.77 5.48 5.82
N TYR A 109 -16.04 5.64 4.70
CA TYR A 109 -15.42 4.56 3.96
C TYR A 109 -13.96 4.32 4.33
N ILE A 110 -13.19 5.38 4.64
CA ILE A 110 -11.76 5.27 4.92
C ILE A 110 -11.41 5.34 6.41
N GLY A 111 -12.36 5.71 7.26
CA GLY A 111 -12.16 5.92 8.69
C GLY A 111 -11.38 7.20 9.00
N GLN A 112 -10.93 7.32 10.26
CA GLN A 112 -10.00 8.38 10.63
C GLN A 112 -8.65 8.11 9.96
N TYR A 113 -8.22 9.03 9.11
CA TYR A 113 -7.02 8.87 8.31
C TYR A 113 -6.13 10.10 8.40
N LYS A 114 -4.82 9.89 8.32
CA LYS A 114 -3.81 10.95 8.25
C LYS A 114 -2.84 10.61 7.14
N PHE A 115 -2.55 11.60 6.30
CA PHE A 115 -1.54 11.42 5.26
C PHE A 115 -0.17 11.13 5.86
N TYR A 116 0.48 10.08 5.37
CA TYR A 116 1.84 9.74 5.76
C TYR A 116 2.88 10.18 4.71
N SER A 117 2.46 10.48 3.48
CA SER A 117 3.35 10.92 2.42
C SER A 117 4.02 12.26 2.70
N THR A 118 5.31 12.33 2.36
CA THR A 118 6.15 13.52 2.51
C THR A 118 6.47 14.19 1.17
N SER A 119 6.21 13.53 0.04
CA SER A 119 6.39 14.08 -1.31
C SER A 119 5.05 14.22 -2.04
N ASP A 120 4.96 15.16 -2.98
CA ASP A 120 3.75 15.32 -3.83
C ASP A 120 3.46 14.06 -4.64
N THR A 121 4.49 13.34 -5.10
CA THR A 121 4.34 12.10 -5.86
C THR A 121 3.71 11.00 -5.01
N ASP A 122 4.24 10.78 -3.81
CA ASP A 122 3.71 9.76 -2.90
C ASP A 122 2.31 10.13 -2.44
N LEU A 123 2.06 11.42 -2.18
CA LEU A 123 0.75 11.91 -1.77
C LEU A 123 -0.30 11.74 -2.87
N TRP A 124 0.07 11.95 -4.14
CA TRP A 124 -0.82 11.63 -5.28
C TRP A 124 -1.23 10.16 -5.25
N HIS A 125 -0.27 9.25 -5.11
CA HIS A 125 -0.54 7.81 -5.05
C HIS A 125 -1.40 7.42 -3.85
N GLU A 126 -1.07 7.95 -2.67
CA GLU A 126 -1.80 7.71 -1.43
C GLU A 126 -3.27 8.12 -1.57
N VAL A 127 -3.54 9.33 -2.08
CA VAL A 127 -4.91 9.80 -2.29
C VAL A 127 -5.64 8.96 -3.33
N GLN A 128 -4.98 8.59 -4.43
CA GLN A 128 -5.61 7.73 -5.43
C GLN A 128 -5.94 6.36 -4.86
N ASN A 129 -5.08 5.76 -4.04
CA ASN A 129 -5.36 4.50 -3.37
C ASN A 129 -6.57 4.60 -2.42
N LEU A 130 -6.73 5.71 -1.70
CA LEU A 130 -7.94 5.95 -0.91
C LEU A 130 -9.20 5.98 -1.80
N LEU A 131 -9.12 6.66 -2.94
CA LEU A 131 -10.23 6.74 -3.90
C LEU A 131 -10.57 5.38 -4.54
N LEU A 132 -9.62 4.44 -4.63
CA LEU A 132 -9.88 3.07 -5.09
C LEU A 132 -10.71 2.24 -4.11
N ARG A 133 -10.86 2.70 -2.85
CA ARG A 133 -11.56 1.99 -1.77
C ARG A 133 -12.99 2.45 -1.54
N VAL A 134 -13.38 3.60 -2.11
CA VAL A 134 -14.72 4.19 -1.94
C VAL A 134 -15.59 3.93 -3.17
N PRO A 135 -16.94 4.05 -3.08
CA PRO A 135 -17.81 3.85 -4.25
C PRO A 135 -17.36 4.70 -5.44
N GLU A 136 -17.37 4.12 -6.65
CA GLU A 136 -16.85 4.81 -7.84
C GLU A 136 -17.49 6.17 -8.11
N LYS A 137 -18.77 6.34 -7.78
CA LYS A 137 -19.46 7.62 -7.93
C LYS A 137 -18.81 8.71 -7.06
N LEU A 138 -18.54 8.39 -5.79
CA LEU A 138 -17.86 9.28 -4.85
C LEU A 138 -16.42 9.55 -5.30
N ALA A 139 -15.70 8.49 -5.70
CA ALA A 139 -14.33 8.61 -6.22
C ALA A 139 -14.26 9.52 -7.45
N HIS A 140 -15.23 9.41 -8.36
CA HIS A 140 -15.32 10.24 -9.56
C HIS A 140 -15.57 11.71 -9.23
N THR A 141 -16.54 12.02 -8.37
CA THR A 141 -16.80 13.39 -7.91
C THR A 141 -15.56 14.03 -7.28
N TRP A 142 -14.82 13.27 -6.46
CA TRP A 142 -13.57 13.75 -5.90
C TRP A 142 -12.50 13.97 -6.97
N ARG A 143 -12.31 13.04 -7.91
CA ARG A 143 -11.37 13.23 -9.03
C ARG A 143 -11.70 14.49 -9.82
N GLU A 144 -12.96 14.75 -10.17
CA GLU A 144 -13.36 15.98 -10.88
C GLU A 144 -13.05 17.26 -10.09
N TYR A 145 -13.29 17.24 -8.77
CA TYR A 145 -12.92 18.36 -7.90
C TYR A 145 -11.40 18.58 -7.89
N LEU A 146 -10.64 17.49 -7.72
CA LEU A 146 -9.18 17.53 -7.65
C LEU A 146 -8.56 18.05 -8.94
N VAL A 147 -9.06 17.66 -10.12
CA VAL A 147 -8.57 18.19 -11.41
C VAL A 147 -8.67 19.70 -11.47
N LYS A 148 -9.79 20.27 -11.02
CA LYS A 148 -9.97 21.73 -10.99
C LYS A 148 -8.99 22.39 -10.02
N ALA A 149 -8.83 21.85 -8.81
CA ALA A 149 -7.90 22.39 -7.82
C ALA A 149 -6.43 22.27 -8.26
N LEU A 150 -6.03 21.13 -8.85
CA LEU A 150 -4.68 20.89 -9.38
C LEU A 150 -4.31 21.88 -10.49
N SER A 151 -5.27 22.22 -11.37
CA SER A 151 -5.04 23.19 -12.44
C SER A 151 -4.66 24.58 -11.91
N GLN A 152 -5.18 24.99 -10.74
CA GLN A 152 -4.89 26.28 -10.13
C GLN A 152 -3.44 26.39 -9.66
N ILE A 153 -2.82 25.27 -9.28
CA ILE A 153 -1.41 25.20 -8.90
C ILE A 153 -0.49 24.84 -10.07
N GLY A 154 -1.02 24.76 -11.30
CA GLY A 154 -0.26 24.43 -12.51
C GLY A 154 0.14 22.96 -12.64
N ALA A 155 -0.56 22.06 -11.96
CA ALA A 155 -0.50 20.62 -12.21
C ALA A 155 -1.59 20.23 -13.24
N ILE A 156 -1.24 19.36 -14.17
CA ILE A 156 -2.11 18.96 -15.29
C ILE A 156 -2.19 17.44 -15.32
N GLU A 157 -3.39 16.89 -15.53
CA GLU A 157 -3.54 15.45 -15.73
C GLU A 157 -2.78 15.00 -16.98
N ASP A 158 -1.96 13.96 -16.81
CA ASP A 158 -1.16 13.36 -17.86
C ASP A 158 -1.48 11.87 -17.95
N LYS A 159 -2.12 11.49 -19.05
CA LYS A 159 -2.48 10.09 -19.32
C LYS A 159 -1.32 9.27 -19.89
N GLU A 160 -0.24 9.91 -20.31
CA GLU A 160 0.95 9.28 -20.87
C GLU A 160 2.04 9.05 -19.81
N LEU A 161 2.03 9.81 -18.71
CA LEU A 161 2.91 9.56 -17.57
C LEU A 161 2.29 8.52 -16.62
N TYR A 162 2.61 7.25 -16.78
CA TYR A 162 2.07 6.18 -15.93
C TYR A 162 3.02 5.02 -15.66
N SER A 163 2.76 4.34 -14.54
CA SER A 163 3.26 2.99 -14.27
C SER A 163 2.25 1.95 -14.77
N SER A 164 2.75 0.85 -15.34
CA SER A 164 1.91 -0.24 -15.85
C SER A 164 1.83 -1.40 -14.86
N LEU A 165 0.63 -1.94 -14.69
CA LEU A 165 0.35 -3.20 -14.03
C LEU A 165 -0.06 -4.26 -15.05
N PRO A 166 0.53 -5.46 -14.98
CA PRO A 166 0.20 -6.51 -15.93
C PRO A 166 -1.22 -7.02 -15.68
N PHE A 167 -2.06 -6.96 -16.71
CA PHE A 167 -3.44 -7.45 -16.68
C PHE A 167 -3.89 -7.94 -18.05
N THR A 168 -5.13 -8.42 -18.20
CA THR A 168 -5.67 -8.89 -19.49
C THR A 168 -6.19 -7.77 -20.39
N ARG A 169 -6.43 -6.57 -19.83
CA ARG A 169 -6.91 -5.39 -20.55
C ARG A 169 -5.99 -4.19 -20.35
N HIS A 170 -6.12 -3.19 -21.22
CA HIS A 170 -5.46 -1.90 -21.06
C HIS A 170 -6.47 -0.86 -20.59
N GLU A 171 -6.31 -0.39 -19.35
CA GLU A 171 -7.31 0.45 -18.67
C GLU A 171 -6.60 1.42 -17.73
N CYS A 172 -7.01 2.69 -17.75
CA CYS A 172 -6.53 3.69 -16.80
C CYS A 172 -7.18 3.48 -15.44
N ILE A 173 -6.40 3.25 -14.39
CA ILE A 173 -6.89 3.15 -13.00
C ILE A 173 -7.00 4.56 -12.40
N TYR A 174 -5.93 5.35 -12.57
CA TYR A 174 -5.90 6.79 -12.34
C TYR A 174 -4.82 7.45 -13.21
N PRO A 175 -5.03 8.72 -13.64
CA PRO A 175 -4.07 9.42 -14.49
C PRO A 175 -2.81 9.84 -13.71
N GLY A 176 -1.75 10.19 -14.42
CA GLY A 176 -0.59 10.87 -13.83
C GLY A 176 -0.82 12.37 -13.76
N LEU A 177 0.20 13.06 -13.24
CA LEU A 177 0.31 14.51 -13.20
C LEU A 177 1.59 14.97 -13.90
N SER A 178 1.48 16.03 -14.67
CA SER A 178 2.61 16.77 -15.25
C SER A 178 2.51 18.27 -14.93
N GLY A 179 3.48 19.06 -15.38
CA GLY A 179 3.57 20.49 -15.06
C GLY A 179 4.37 20.77 -13.79
N LYS A 180 3.84 21.61 -12.90
CA LYS A 180 4.51 22.04 -11.66
C LYS A 180 4.62 20.95 -10.58
N VAL A 181 3.82 19.89 -10.72
CA VAL A 181 3.88 18.66 -9.92
C VAL A 181 3.92 17.50 -10.91
N LYS A 182 4.82 16.54 -10.70
CA LYS A 182 4.99 15.37 -11.58
C LYS A 182 4.81 14.11 -10.76
N ALA A 183 3.83 13.30 -11.11
CA ALA A 183 3.56 12.03 -10.46
C ALA A 183 3.02 11.03 -11.47
N PRO A 184 3.51 9.77 -11.53
CA PRO A 184 2.98 8.82 -12.47
C PRO A 184 1.55 8.39 -12.10
N GLY A 185 0.74 8.11 -13.13
CA GLY A 185 -0.53 7.42 -12.99
C GLY A 185 -0.34 5.92 -12.85
N LEU A 186 -1.45 5.19 -12.86
CA LEU A 186 -1.46 3.73 -12.83
C LEU A 186 -2.43 3.18 -13.86
N TRP A 187 -1.94 2.24 -14.65
CA TRP A 187 -2.69 1.64 -15.74
C TRP A 187 -2.58 0.12 -15.70
N PHE A 188 -3.66 -0.56 -16.01
CA PHE A 188 -3.57 -1.93 -16.48
C PHE A 188 -2.99 -1.97 -17.90
N SER A 189 -2.19 -3.00 -18.17
CA SER A 189 -1.56 -3.22 -19.47
C SER A 189 -1.54 -4.70 -19.81
N ASN A 190 -1.97 -5.02 -21.03
CA ASN A 190 -1.82 -6.34 -21.62
C ASN A 190 -0.47 -6.55 -22.33
N ARG A 191 0.42 -5.55 -22.29
CA ARG A 191 1.74 -5.57 -22.94
C ARG A 191 2.90 -5.87 -21.99
N VAL A 192 2.68 -5.69 -20.69
CA VAL A 192 3.70 -5.97 -19.66
C VAL A 192 3.54 -7.41 -19.18
N GLY A 193 4.65 -8.09 -18.91
CA GLY A 193 4.66 -9.44 -18.33
C GLY A 193 4.13 -9.46 -16.91
N PHE A 194 3.53 -10.57 -16.50
CA PHE A 194 3.09 -10.78 -15.11
C PHE A 194 4.27 -10.75 -14.13
N ASP A 195 3.96 -10.64 -12.83
CA ASP A 195 4.98 -10.68 -11.79
C ASP A 195 5.84 -11.95 -11.91
N SER A 196 7.17 -11.78 -11.88
CA SER A 196 8.12 -12.87 -12.15
C SER A 196 8.02 -14.00 -11.13
N ARG A 197 7.53 -13.73 -9.91
CA ARG A 197 7.29 -14.75 -8.88
C ARG A 197 6.22 -15.77 -9.30
N LEU A 198 5.31 -15.40 -10.20
CA LEU A 198 4.24 -16.26 -10.68
C LEU A 198 4.72 -17.30 -11.71
N MET A 199 5.85 -17.06 -12.38
CA MET A 199 6.42 -17.98 -13.38
C MET A 199 5.39 -18.40 -14.44
N VAL A 200 4.61 -17.44 -14.94
CA VAL A 200 3.55 -17.65 -15.93
C VAL A 200 3.74 -16.71 -17.11
N GLU A 201 3.64 -17.28 -18.31
CA GLU A 201 3.63 -16.53 -19.56
C GLU A 201 2.20 -16.31 -20.02
N ARG A 202 1.98 -15.26 -20.82
CA ARG A 202 0.67 -14.94 -21.36
C ARG A 202 0.26 -16.00 -22.37
N SER A 203 -0.81 -16.73 -22.07
CA SER A 203 -1.40 -17.74 -22.97
C SER A 203 -2.85 -17.41 -23.35
N GLY A 204 -3.42 -16.36 -22.76
CA GLY A 204 -4.82 -16.00 -22.89
C GLY A 204 -5.73 -16.79 -21.94
N GLY A 205 -6.95 -16.28 -21.74
CA GLY A 205 -7.98 -16.96 -20.94
C GLY A 205 -7.98 -16.64 -19.45
N GLU A 206 -8.58 -17.52 -18.65
CA GLU A 206 -8.84 -17.31 -17.21
C GLU A 206 -7.55 -17.24 -16.39
N LEU A 207 -6.54 -18.05 -16.72
CA LEU A 207 -5.28 -18.08 -15.97
C LEU A 207 -4.53 -16.75 -16.08
N ASP A 208 -4.51 -16.13 -17.26
CA ASP A 208 -3.96 -14.78 -17.47
C ASP A 208 -4.70 -13.72 -16.64
N PHE A 209 -6.02 -13.83 -16.53
CA PHE A 209 -6.82 -12.92 -15.70
C PHE A 209 -6.41 -13.06 -14.23
N LEU A 210 -6.33 -14.29 -13.71
CA LEU A 210 -5.91 -14.55 -12.34
C LEU A 210 -4.46 -14.12 -12.08
N ALA A 211 -3.56 -14.33 -13.03
CA ALA A 211 -2.18 -13.86 -12.96
C ALA A 211 -2.13 -12.33 -12.87
N GLY A 212 -2.98 -11.64 -13.62
CA GLY A 212 -3.15 -10.19 -13.54
C GLY A 212 -3.67 -9.72 -12.17
N VAL A 213 -4.70 -10.40 -11.63
CA VAL A 213 -5.22 -10.10 -10.29
C VAL A 213 -4.14 -10.30 -9.22
N VAL A 214 -3.45 -11.45 -9.24
CA VAL A 214 -2.39 -11.73 -8.26
C VAL A 214 -1.22 -10.75 -8.40
N SER A 215 -0.82 -10.41 -9.63
CA SER A 215 0.22 -9.37 -9.86
C SER A 215 -0.22 -8.01 -9.32
N THR A 216 -1.50 -7.68 -9.44
CA THR A 216 -2.08 -6.46 -8.86
C THR A 216 -2.01 -6.52 -7.33
N CYS A 217 -2.45 -7.62 -6.71
CA CYS A 217 -2.31 -7.83 -5.26
C CYS A 217 -0.85 -7.64 -4.81
N LEU A 218 0.10 -8.29 -5.48
CA LEU A 218 1.53 -8.20 -5.17
C LEU A 218 2.03 -6.75 -5.24
N LYS A 219 1.62 -5.98 -6.25
CA LYS A 219 1.98 -4.57 -6.34
C LYS A 219 1.47 -3.78 -5.12
N PHE A 220 0.19 -3.92 -4.79
CA PHE A 220 -0.39 -3.17 -3.67
C PHE A 220 0.22 -3.56 -2.32
N ILE A 221 0.59 -4.83 -2.13
CA ILE A 221 1.33 -5.28 -0.94
C ILE A 221 2.68 -4.58 -0.80
N GLU A 222 3.34 -4.27 -1.92
CA GLU A 222 4.64 -3.63 -1.93
C GLU A 222 4.57 -2.11 -1.78
N THR A 223 3.51 -1.48 -2.30
CA THR A 223 3.44 -0.01 -2.41
C THR A 223 2.48 0.65 -1.44
N ASP A 224 1.48 -0.06 -0.91
CA ASP A 224 0.45 0.51 -0.05
C ASP A 224 0.56 -0.02 1.40
N PRO A 225 0.98 0.81 2.36
CA PRO A 225 1.15 0.42 3.76
C PRO A 225 -0.18 0.21 4.50
N CYS A 226 -1.31 0.63 3.92
CA CYS A 226 -2.64 0.46 4.53
C CYS A 226 -3.23 -0.94 4.27
N VAL A 227 -2.55 -1.75 3.47
CA VAL A 227 -3.00 -3.10 3.14
C VAL A 227 -2.66 -4.05 4.28
N ASN A 228 -3.64 -4.87 4.64
CA ASN A 228 -3.55 -5.90 5.65
C ASN A 228 -3.84 -7.26 5.02
N HIS A 229 -3.44 -8.32 5.71
CA HIS A 229 -3.92 -9.65 5.41
C HIS A 229 -4.77 -10.21 6.53
N ALA A 230 -5.76 -11.01 6.13
CA ALA A 230 -6.61 -11.78 7.02
C ALA A 230 -6.61 -13.26 6.62
N LEU A 231 -5.52 -13.80 6.03
CA LEU A 231 -5.54 -15.15 5.45
C LEU A 231 -5.37 -16.22 6.53
N LYS A 232 -6.37 -17.11 6.64
CA LYS A 232 -6.46 -18.13 7.70
C LYS A 232 -5.21 -19.00 7.83
N SER A 233 -4.61 -19.39 6.71
CA SER A 233 -3.42 -20.26 6.72
C SER A 233 -2.14 -19.55 7.15
N VAL A 234 -2.14 -18.22 7.20
CA VAL A 234 -1.01 -17.41 7.67
C VAL A 234 -1.24 -16.99 9.12
N ASP A 235 -2.41 -16.39 9.39
CA ASP A 235 -2.90 -16.14 10.74
C ASP A 235 -4.40 -16.43 10.80
N ARG A 236 -4.76 -17.40 11.64
CA ARG A 236 -6.13 -17.87 11.78
C ARG A 236 -7.04 -16.86 12.47
N PHE A 237 -6.52 -16.10 13.43
CA PHE A 237 -7.33 -15.35 14.39
C PHE A 237 -7.12 -13.83 14.31
N GLY A 238 -6.27 -13.36 13.40
CA GLY A 238 -5.90 -11.95 13.31
C GLY A 238 -6.03 -11.36 11.92
N ILE A 239 -6.05 -10.03 11.90
CA ILE A 239 -5.77 -9.20 10.73
C ILE A 239 -4.42 -8.56 10.99
N ARG A 240 -3.48 -8.68 10.05
CA ARG A 240 -2.10 -8.22 10.22
C ARG A 240 -1.73 -7.22 9.15
N SER A 241 -1.08 -6.14 9.58
CA SER A 241 -0.52 -5.16 8.66
C SER A 241 0.58 -5.78 7.81
N LEU A 242 0.54 -5.54 6.50
CA LEU A 242 1.61 -5.91 5.58
C LEU A 242 2.73 -4.87 5.53
N SER A 243 2.65 -3.80 6.33
CA SER A 243 3.80 -2.93 6.60
C SER A 243 4.91 -3.65 7.36
N LEU A 244 4.59 -4.73 8.08
CA LEU A 244 5.57 -5.60 8.74
C LEU A 244 6.13 -6.61 7.73
N GLU A 245 7.43 -6.54 7.48
CA GLU A 245 8.09 -7.36 6.45
C GLU A 245 7.96 -8.88 6.70
N SER A 246 7.92 -9.30 7.96
CA SER A 246 7.70 -10.70 8.34
C SER A 246 6.31 -11.21 7.94
N GLU A 247 5.27 -10.38 8.07
CA GLU A 247 3.90 -10.71 7.66
C GLU A 247 3.75 -10.60 6.15
N LYS A 248 4.37 -9.58 5.54
CA LYS A 248 4.45 -9.39 4.09
C LYS A 248 4.98 -10.63 3.39
N SER A 249 6.16 -11.10 3.81
CA SER A 249 6.80 -12.27 3.21
C SER A 249 5.95 -13.53 3.31
N LYS A 250 5.39 -13.83 4.50
CA LYS A 250 4.52 -15.01 4.69
C LYS A 250 3.29 -14.98 3.78
N TYR A 251 2.66 -13.81 3.66
CA TYR A 251 1.46 -13.65 2.87
C TYR A 251 1.74 -13.77 1.36
N ILE A 252 2.80 -13.11 0.88
CA ILE A 252 3.23 -13.20 -0.52
C ILE A 252 3.51 -14.66 -0.89
N THR A 253 4.27 -15.39 -0.06
CA THR A 253 4.53 -16.82 -0.29
C THR A 253 3.23 -17.62 -0.38
N ALA A 254 2.31 -17.45 0.58
CA ALA A 254 1.05 -18.17 0.58
C ALA A 254 0.17 -17.86 -0.65
N LEU A 255 0.14 -16.59 -1.10
CA LEU A 255 -0.61 -16.16 -2.28
C LEU A 255 -0.03 -16.77 -3.56
N VAL A 256 1.30 -16.69 -3.73
CA VAL A 256 2.01 -17.26 -4.90
C VAL A 256 1.86 -18.79 -4.95
N ASP A 257 2.01 -19.47 -3.82
CA ASP A 257 1.86 -20.93 -3.75
C ASP A 257 0.43 -21.39 -4.12
N ARG A 258 -0.58 -20.62 -3.73
CA ARG A 258 -1.98 -20.89 -4.12
C ARG A 258 -2.20 -20.66 -5.61
N PHE A 259 -1.60 -19.62 -6.18
CA PHE A 259 -1.65 -19.39 -7.63
C PHE A 259 -0.99 -20.54 -8.40
N ARG A 260 0.21 -20.98 -7.97
CA ARG A 260 0.92 -22.12 -8.59
C ARG A 260 0.14 -23.42 -8.50
N ARG A 261 -0.58 -23.66 -7.40
CA ARG A 261 -1.50 -24.81 -7.29
C ARG A 261 -2.61 -24.74 -8.33
N VAL A 262 -3.21 -23.57 -8.54
CA VAL A 262 -4.20 -23.37 -9.60
C VAL A 262 -3.61 -23.68 -10.97
N GLN A 263 -2.42 -23.16 -11.29
CA GLN A 263 -1.71 -23.44 -12.53
C GLN A 263 -1.46 -24.94 -12.73
N ALA A 264 -0.97 -25.64 -11.70
CA ALA A 264 -0.70 -27.08 -11.76
C ALA A 264 -1.97 -27.92 -12.00
N THR A 265 -3.12 -27.43 -11.52
CA THR A 265 -4.42 -28.13 -11.68
C THR A 265 -5.19 -27.77 -12.96
N ALA A 266 -4.68 -26.84 -13.77
CA ALA A 266 -5.45 -26.24 -14.87
C ALA A 266 -5.75 -27.20 -16.03
N GLU A 267 -4.84 -28.13 -16.36
CA GLU A 267 -4.96 -28.90 -17.62
C GLU A 267 -5.20 -30.40 -17.50
N ASN A 268 -4.98 -31.06 -16.35
CA ASN A 268 -5.08 -32.53 -16.27
C ASN A 268 -5.42 -33.05 -14.86
N SER A 269 -6.14 -32.26 -14.06
CA SER A 269 -6.55 -32.65 -12.71
C SER A 269 -8.04 -32.96 -12.63
N ASP A 270 -8.39 -33.78 -11.64
CA ASP A 270 -9.78 -33.94 -11.19
C ASP A 270 -10.43 -32.55 -11.00
N PRO A 271 -11.58 -32.26 -11.67
CA PRO A 271 -12.30 -31.00 -11.54
C PRO A 271 -12.62 -30.59 -10.10
N ALA A 272 -12.83 -31.55 -9.19
CA ALA A 272 -13.02 -31.24 -7.77
C ALA A 272 -11.72 -30.75 -7.10
N VAL A 273 -10.56 -31.28 -7.50
CA VAL A 273 -9.24 -30.80 -7.03
C VAL A 273 -8.95 -29.40 -7.57
N ALA A 274 -9.23 -29.17 -8.86
CA ALA A 274 -9.11 -27.85 -9.46
C ALA A 274 -10.01 -26.83 -8.76
N LEU A 275 -11.27 -27.19 -8.46
CA LEU A 275 -12.19 -26.33 -7.72
C LEU A 275 -11.66 -25.96 -6.32
N ARG A 276 -11.12 -26.94 -5.57
CA ARG A 276 -10.50 -26.67 -4.25
C ARG A 276 -9.32 -25.71 -4.36
N ALA A 277 -8.43 -25.90 -5.34
CA ALA A 277 -7.31 -24.99 -5.58
C ALA A 277 -7.79 -23.56 -5.91
N ARG A 278 -8.88 -23.44 -6.68
CA ARG A 278 -9.47 -22.14 -7.04
C ARG A 278 -10.14 -21.45 -5.85
N LEU A 279 -10.87 -22.19 -5.00
CA LEU A 279 -11.43 -21.67 -3.75
C LEU A 279 -10.32 -21.19 -2.80
N ASP A 280 -9.21 -21.91 -2.74
CA ASP A 280 -8.05 -21.57 -1.95
C ASP A 280 -7.36 -20.29 -2.42
N LEU A 281 -7.22 -20.10 -3.74
CA LEU A 281 -6.71 -18.85 -4.32
C LEU A 281 -7.70 -17.69 -4.12
N ASP A 282 -9.00 -17.94 -4.30
CA ASP A 282 -10.05 -16.94 -4.07
C ASP A 282 -10.01 -16.42 -2.62
N GLU A 283 -9.87 -17.30 -1.63
CA GLU A 283 -9.70 -16.90 -0.23
C GLU A 283 -8.45 -16.03 -0.05
N ALA A 284 -7.32 -16.41 -0.65
CA ALA A 284 -6.11 -15.61 -0.55
C ALA A 284 -6.29 -14.22 -1.17
N ILE A 285 -6.85 -14.09 -2.37
CA ILE A 285 -7.07 -12.78 -3.00
C ILE A 285 -8.01 -11.90 -2.13
N HIS A 286 -9.07 -12.47 -1.59
CA HIS A 286 -10.05 -11.73 -0.78
C HIS A 286 -9.61 -11.52 0.67
N SER A 287 -8.56 -12.22 1.11
CA SER A 287 -7.90 -11.97 2.40
C SER A 287 -6.95 -10.77 2.36
N LEU A 288 -6.72 -10.18 1.17
CA LEU A 288 -6.05 -8.88 1.04
C LEU A 288 -7.08 -7.78 1.28
N VAL A 289 -6.98 -7.12 2.43
CA VAL A 289 -8.03 -6.22 2.91
C VAL A 289 -7.46 -4.89 3.38
N TYR A 290 -8.28 -3.85 3.25
CA TYR A 290 -8.07 -2.58 3.94
C TYR A 290 -8.88 -2.56 5.24
N LEU A 291 -8.48 -1.69 6.17
CA LEU A 291 -9.21 -1.40 7.39
C LEU A 291 -9.44 0.12 7.49
N PRO A 292 -10.69 0.62 7.45
CA PRO A 292 -11.93 -0.06 7.04
C PRO A 292 -11.86 -0.79 5.70
N CYS A 293 -12.67 -1.85 5.56
CA CYS A 293 -12.80 -2.61 4.30
C CYS A 293 -13.28 -1.72 3.16
N SER A 294 -12.72 -1.93 1.97
CA SER A 294 -13.15 -1.23 0.75
C SER A 294 -14.63 -1.51 0.46
N ASP A 295 -15.32 -0.49 -0.03
CA ASP A 295 -16.71 -0.64 -0.44
C ASP A 295 -16.84 -1.63 -1.59
N ARG A 296 -17.93 -2.41 -1.61
CA ARG A 296 -18.15 -3.41 -2.66
C ARG A 296 -18.28 -2.80 -4.06
N PHE A 297 -18.72 -1.55 -4.17
CA PHE A 297 -18.87 -0.82 -5.43
C PHE A 297 -17.68 0.09 -5.74
N SER A 298 -16.62 0.02 -4.93
CA SER A 298 -15.34 0.64 -5.24
C SER A 298 -14.62 -0.08 -6.38
N TRP A 299 -13.57 0.53 -6.92
CA TRP A 299 -12.71 -0.12 -7.90
C TRP A 299 -12.12 -1.42 -7.35
N TRP A 300 -11.62 -1.40 -6.10
CA TRP A 300 -11.07 -2.59 -5.45
C TRP A 300 -12.13 -3.67 -5.25
N GLY A 301 -13.33 -3.28 -4.79
CA GLY A 301 -14.46 -4.18 -4.58
C GLY A 301 -14.95 -4.84 -5.87
N LYS A 302 -14.95 -4.10 -6.99
CA LYS A 302 -15.28 -4.66 -8.30
C LYS A 302 -14.23 -5.64 -8.82
N LEU A 303 -12.94 -5.35 -8.65
CA LEU A 303 -11.86 -6.29 -9.02
C LEU A 303 -11.99 -7.61 -8.25
N GLN A 304 -12.29 -7.54 -6.95
CA GLN A 304 -12.58 -8.71 -6.12
C GLN A 304 -13.82 -9.48 -6.62
N GLN A 305 -14.92 -8.78 -6.93
CA GLN A 305 -16.12 -9.42 -7.50
C GLN A 305 -15.88 -10.07 -8.86
N GLU A 306 -15.15 -9.41 -9.77
CA GLU A 306 -14.75 -9.98 -11.06
C GLU A 306 -13.93 -11.25 -10.85
N THR A 307 -13.00 -11.23 -9.89
CA THR A 307 -12.23 -12.40 -9.49
C THR A 307 -13.13 -13.52 -9.01
N ARG A 308 -14.07 -13.23 -8.10
CA ARG A 308 -14.95 -14.27 -7.55
C ARG A 308 -15.88 -14.89 -8.59
N ARG A 309 -16.36 -14.12 -9.57
CA ARG A 309 -17.18 -14.63 -10.69
C ARG A 309 -16.45 -15.69 -11.53
N THR A 310 -15.12 -15.69 -11.55
CA THR A 310 -14.36 -16.73 -12.26
C THR A 310 -14.55 -18.13 -11.65
N LEU A 311 -15.00 -18.23 -10.39
CA LEU A 311 -15.35 -19.52 -9.79
C LEU A 311 -16.51 -20.21 -10.54
N ASP A 312 -17.44 -19.47 -11.12
CA ASP A 312 -18.64 -20.04 -11.78
C ASP A 312 -18.26 -21.05 -12.87
N GLN A 313 -17.21 -20.75 -13.64
CA GLN A 313 -16.74 -21.63 -14.72
C GLN A 313 -16.14 -22.94 -14.18
N VAL A 314 -15.40 -22.87 -13.07
CA VAL A 314 -14.75 -24.04 -12.47
C VAL A 314 -15.78 -24.90 -11.72
N VAL A 315 -16.77 -24.27 -11.10
CA VAL A 315 -17.92 -24.95 -10.49
C VAL A 315 -18.70 -25.73 -11.53
N GLU A 316 -18.98 -25.11 -12.68
CA GLU A 316 -19.71 -25.75 -13.75
C GLU A 316 -18.94 -26.94 -14.32
N LYS A 317 -17.61 -26.82 -14.51
CA LYS A 317 -16.76 -27.95 -14.89
C LYS A 317 -16.82 -29.11 -13.90
N ALA A 318 -16.81 -28.82 -12.60
CA ALA A 318 -16.91 -29.86 -11.57
C ALA A 318 -18.29 -30.55 -11.58
N ARG A 319 -19.37 -29.79 -11.77
CA ARG A 319 -20.72 -30.35 -11.90
C ARG A 319 -20.88 -31.22 -13.14
N GLN A 320 -20.33 -30.79 -14.28
CA GLN A 320 -20.35 -31.56 -15.54
C GLN A 320 -19.56 -32.86 -15.42
N ALA A 321 -18.55 -32.91 -14.56
CA ALA A 321 -17.81 -34.13 -14.24
C ALA A 321 -18.54 -35.04 -13.23
N GLY A 322 -19.74 -34.67 -12.77
CA GLY A 322 -20.59 -35.49 -11.90
C GLY A 322 -20.52 -35.15 -10.41
N HIS A 323 -19.76 -34.13 -10.00
CA HIS A 323 -19.67 -33.73 -8.59
C HIS A 323 -20.89 -32.92 -8.14
N GLN A 324 -21.31 -33.11 -6.89
CA GLN A 324 -22.34 -32.29 -6.27
C GLN A 324 -21.72 -31.04 -5.65
N VAL A 325 -21.82 -29.90 -6.34
CA VAL A 325 -21.20 -28.64 -5.89
C VAL A 325 -22.24 -27.59 -5.51
N GLN A 326 -22.18 -27.13 -4.27
CA GLN A 326 -22.86 -25.94 -3.76
C GLN A 326 -21.83 -24.89 -3.38
N ILE A 327 -21.97 -23.66 -3.88
CA ILE A 327 -21.16 -22.51 -3.45
C ILE A 327 -22.07 -21.34 -3.09
N ARG A 328 -21.71 -20.61 -2.04
CA ARG A 328 -22.46 -19.45 -1.55
C ARG A 328 -21.52 -18.34 -1.07
N PRO A 329 -21.48 -17.19 -1.75
CA PRO A 329 -20.93 -15.97 -1.18
C PRO A 329 -21.69 -15.54 0.07
N LEU A 330 -20.97 -15.06 1.08
CA LEU A 330 -21.54 -14.71 2.38
C LEU A 330 -21.62 -13.19 2.50
N TRP A 331 -22.84 -12.65 2.45
CA TRP A 331 -23.13 -11.21 2.52
C TRP A 331 -24.46 -10.96 3.23
N GLY A 332 -24.69 -9.72 3.66
CA GLY A 332 -25.87 -9.32 4.42
C GLY A 332 -25.58 -9.28 5.92
N THR A 333 -26.58 -9.57 6.74
CA THR A 333 -26.39 -9.60 8.19
C THR A 333 -25.52 -10.79 8.60
N TYR A 334 -24.71 -10.63 9.64
CA TYR A 334 -23.91 -11.73 10.18
C TYR A 334 -24.80 -12.89 10.66
N ALA A 335 -25.97 -12.55 11.24
CA ALA A 335 -26.96 -13.52 11.70
C ALA A 335 -27.51 -14.42 10.56
N ASP A 336 -27.52 -13.96 9.31
CA ASP A 336 -27.97 -14.76 8.18
C ASP A 336 -26.90 -15.75 7.68
N VAL A 337 -25.62 -15.48 7.96
CA VAL A 337 -24.49 -16.20 7.35
C VAL A 337 -23.68 -17.03 8.34
N PHE A 338 -23.76 -16.79 9.65
CA PHE A 338 -22.87 -17.43 10.64
C PHE A 338 -22.91 -18.97 10.65
N ASN A 339 -24.04 -19.57 10.23
CA ASN A 339 -24.16 -21.03 10.11
C ASN A 339 -23.37 -21.62 8.92
N TRP A 340 -22.96 -20.78 7.98
CA TRP A 340 -22.22 -21.15 6.77
C TRP A 340 -20.74 -20.75 6.83
N SER A 341 -20.33 -20.08 7.91
CA SER A 341 -18.97 -19.59 8.10
C SER A 341 -18.30 -20.17 9.35
N LYS A 342 -16.97 -20.06 9.40
CA LYS A 342 -16.15 -20.45 10.55
C LYS A 342 -14.87 -19.61 10.59
N ASP A 343 -14.36 -19.40 11.80
CA ASP A 343 -13.15 -18.60 12.05
C ASP A 343 -13.31 -17.15 11.57
N ASP A 344 -14.52 -16.59 11.67
CA ASP A 344 -14.83 -15.22 11.29
C ASP A 344 -14.09 -14.20 12.16
N LEU A 345 -13.83 -13.02 11.61
CA LEU A 345 -13.12 -11.96 12.31
C LEU A 345 -14.04 -10.75 12.48
N GLN A 346 -14.13 -10.31 13.73
CA GLN A 346 -14.87 -9.11 14.10
C GLN A 346 -14.03 -7.86 13.83
N LEU A 347 -14.69 -6.82 13.34
CA LEU A 347 -14.14 -5.49 13.14
C LEU A 347 -14.83 -4.50 14.07
N ASP A 348 -14.02 -3.61 14.64
CA ASP A 348 -14.51 -2.48 15.45
C ASP A 348 -14.61 -1.18 14.62
N ILE A 349 -14.19 -1.23 13.35
CA ILE A 349 -14.10 -0.06 12.45
C ILE A 349 -14.67 -0.35 11.07
N GLY A 350 -15.38 0.64 10.52
CA GLY A 350 -15.91 0.59 9.16
C GLY A 350 -17.04 -0.42 8.93
N GLY A 351 -17.79 -0.27 7.85
CA GLY A 351 -18.95 -1.12 7.53
C GLY A 351 -20.18 -0.82 8.37
N VAL A 352 -21.25 -1.59 8.19
CA VAL A 352 -22.53 -1.41 8.91
C VAL A 352 -22.57 -2.37 10.11
N PRO A 353 -22.90 -1.90 11.34
CA PRO A 353 -22.94 -2.77 12.51
C PRO A 353 -23.89 -3.95 12.33
N GLY A 354 -23.44 -5.15 12.66
CA GLY A 354 -24.18 -6.40 12.48
C GLY A 354 -24.12 -6.98 11.06
N GLU A 355 -23.46 -6.32 10.12
CA GLU A 355 -23.32 -6.80 8.73
C GLU A 355 -21.92 -7.32 8.41
N VAL A 356 -21.87 -8.16 7.37
CA VAL A 356 -20.65 -8.64 6.75
C VAL A 356 -19.99 -7.49 5.97
N SER A 357 -18.80 -7.09 6.40
CA SER A 357 -17.97 -6.09 5.73
C SER A 357 -17.21 -6.69 4.54
N ALA A 358 -16.76 -7.95 4.63
CA ALA A 358 -16.08 -8.64 3.54
C ALA A 358 -16.26 -10.16 3.60
N CYS A 359 -16.58 -10.77 2.46
CA CYS A 359 -16.54 -12.22 2.29
C CYS A 359 -15.11 -12.67 1.94
N LEU A 360 -14.36 -13.19 2.93
CA LEU A 360 -13.00 -13.68 2.72
C LEU A 360 -13.01 -15.01 1.96
N ARG A 361 -13.83 -15.97 2.41
CA ARG A 361 -14.00 -17.28 1.77
C ARG A 361 -15.47 -17.54 1.55
N VAL A 362 -15.84 -17.97 0.34
CA VAL A 362 -17.20 -18.46 0.06
C VAL A 362 -17.44 -19.79 0.78
N TYR A 363 -18.67 -20.04 1.22
CA TYR A 363 -19.04 -21.38 1.60
C TYR A 363 -19.02 -22.28 0.37
N ALA A 364 -18.49 -23.50 0.51
CA ALA A 364 -18.57 -24.52 -0.51
C ALA A 364 -18.90 -25.90 0.11
N LYS A 365 -19.68 -26.69 -0.60
CA LYS A 365 -19.85 -28.13 -0.37
C LYS A 365 -19.57 -28.84 -1.68
N ILE A 366 -18.63 -29.78 -1.67
CA ILE A 366 -18.22 -30.59 -2.82
C ILE A 366 -18.42 -32.05 -2.40
N ASP A 367 -19.43 -32.69 -2.98
CA ASP A 367 -19.91 -34.00 -2.56
C ASP A 367 -20.26 -33.99 -1.06
N ASP A 368 -19.62 -34.82 -0.24
CA ASP A 368 -19.83 -34.86 1.22
C ASP A 368 -18.91 -33.92 2.01
N GLU A 369 -17.95 -33.27 1.35
CA GLU A 369 -16.99 -32.38 2.00
C GLU A 369 -17.55 -30.97 2.13
N VAL A 370 -17.59 -30.44 3.35
CA VAL A 370 -17.99 -29.06 3.65
C VAL A 370 -16.76 -28.20 3.91
N LEU A 371 -16.63 -27.13 3.12
CA LEU A 371 -15.64 -26.08 3.24
C LEU A 371 -16.37 -24.81 3.74
N PRO A 372 -16.35 -24.52 5.05
CA PRO A 372 -17.04 -23.35 5.58
C PRO A 372 -16.48 -22.08 4.98
N GLY A 373 -17.35 -21.09 4.78
CA GLY A 373 -16.92 -19.75 4.40
C GLY A 373 -16.26 -19.03 5.58
N ARG A 374 -15.83 -17.80 5.33
CA ARG A 374 -15.19 -16.95 6.34
C ARG A 374 -15.42 -15.49 6.01
N VAL A 375 -15.78 -14.69 7.01
CA VAL A 375 -16.13 -13.28 6.82
C VAL A 375 -15.38 -12.35 7.77
N LEU A 376 -15.24 -11.09 7.34
CA LEU A 376 -15.08 -9.94 8.23
C LEU A 376 -16.45 -9.34 8.48
N PHE A 377 -16.80 -9.04 9.72
CA PHE A 377 -18.08 -8.42 10.06
C PHE A 377 -17.90 -7.33 11.11
N ARG A 378 -18.75 -6.31 11.08
CA ARG A 378 -18.73 -5.27 12.12
C ARG A 378 -19.62 -5.69 13.28
N SER A 379 -19.09 -5.71 14.51
CA SER A 379 -19.94 -5.91 15.70
C SER A 379 -20.87 -4.71 15.92
N SER A 380 -22.03 -4.99 16.51
CA SER A 380 -23.06 -4.03 16.92
C SER A 380 -22.51 -2.83 17.69
#